data_AF-A0AA42XYJ4-F1
#
_entry.id   AF-A0AA42XYJ4-F1
#
_cell.length_a   1.000
_cell.length_b   1.000
_cell.length_c   1.000
_cell.angle_alpha   90.00
_cell.angle_beta   90.00
_cell.angle_gamma   90.00
#
_symmetry.space_group_name_H-M   'P 1'
#
loop_
_entity.id
_entity.type
_entity.pdbx_description
1 polymer ?
#
loop_
_entity_poly.entity_id
_entity_poly.type
_entity_poly.pdbx_seq_one_letter_code
_entity_poly.pdbx_strand_id
1 'polypeptide(L)'
;CETFAHEAEALAALEAARGTGLPVWLSLTAGPSGELLTPSDFERIGREAVGLGVDRLLANCIAATRMTPFVEALASLGVPVGVYANAGAKDERLGWGDAAEDAAERYVALAERWAEIGATVIGGCCGIGPHHIRALSERFRSGASGVLGAGA
;
A
#
# COMPACT_ATOMS: atom_id res chain seq x y z
N CYS A 1 -9.25 -7.69 -0.50
CA CYS A 1 -8.43 -8.87 -0.86
C CYS A 1 -7.01 -8.40 -1.18
N GLU A 2 -5.97 -9.17 -0.84
CA GLU A 2 -4.58 -8.70 -0.90
C GLU A 2 -3.62 -9.59 -1.69
N THR A 3 -2.47 -9.03 -2.07
CA THR A 3 -1.32 -9.75 -2.63
C THR A 3 -1.60 -10.47 -3.95
N PHE A 4 -2.44 -9.89 -4.83
CA PHE A 4 -2.62 -10.44 -6.18
C PHE A 4 -1.47 -10.03 -7.09
N ALA A 5 -0.83 -11.03 -7.69
CA ALA A 5 0.17 -10.87 -8.75
C ALA A 5 -0.38 -11.21 -10.15
N HIS A 6 -1.64 -11.63 -10.24
CA HIS A 6 -2.32 -11.97 -11.49
C HIS A 6 -3.60 -11.17 -11.62
N GLU A 7 -3.74 -10.48 -12.75
CA GLU A 7 -4.90 -9.64 -13.06
C GLU A 7 -6.23 -10.41 -13.05
N ALA A 8 -6.29 -11.53 -13.78
CA ALA A 8 -7.54 -12.29 -13.91
C ALA A 8 -8.06 -12.74 -12.54
N GLU A 9 -7.16 -13.09 -11.63
CA GLU A 9 -7.49 -13.46 -10.25
C GLU A 9 -7.95 -12.24 -9.43
N ALA A 10 -7.22 -11.12 -9.55
CA ALA A 10 -7.55 -9.87 -8.86
C ALA A 10 -8.94 -9.34 -9.23
N LEU A 11 -9.26 -9.31 -10.53
CA LEU A 11 -10.55 -8.82 -11.04
C LEU A 11 -11.70 -9.78 -10.71
N ALA A 12 -11.50 -11.09 -10.84
CA ALA A 12 -12.50 -12.07 -10.42
C ALA A 12 -12.82 -11.99 -8.92
N ALA A 13 -11.81 -11.79 -8.08
CA ALA A 13 -11.99 -11.60 -6.64
C ALA A 13 -12.73 -10.29 -6.32
N LEU A 14 -12.43 -9.20 -7.05
CA LEU A 14 -13.14 -7.94 -6.93
C LEU A 14 -14.63 -8.10 -7.27
N GLU A 15 -14.95 -8.68 -8.43
CA GLU A 15 -16.34 -8.88 -8.86
C GLU A 15 -17.13 -9.73 -7.85
N ALA A 16 -16.54 -10.82 -7.37
CA ALA A 16 -17.17 -11.66 -6.35
C ALA A 16 -17.41 -10.90 -5.04
N ALA A 17 -16.42 -10.12 -4.59
CA ALA A 17 -16.53 -9.33 -3.35
C ALA A 17 -17.56 -8.20 -3.47
N ARG A 18 -17.77 -7.63 -4.66
CA ARG A 18 -18.82 -6.61 -4.89
C ARG A 18 -20.23 -7.15 -4.65
N GLY A 19 -20.45 -8.45 -4.82
CA GLY A 19 -21.71 -9.11 -4.49
C GLY A 19 -22.08 -9.07 -2.99
N THR A 20 -21.14 -8.71 -2.10
CA THR A 20 -21.38 -8.65 -0.66
C THR A 20 -22.09 -7.38 -0.19
N GLY A 21 -22.10 -6.31 -1.01
CA GLY A 21 -22.63 -4.99 -0.61
C GLY A 21 -21.76 -4.23 0.39
N LEU A 22 -20.59 -4.75 0.77
CA LEU A 22 -19.61 -4.07 1.62
C LEU A 22 -18.57 -3.31 0.77
N PRO A 23 -17.87 -2.32 1.35
CA PRO A 23 -16.74 -1.69 0.66
C PRO A 23 -15.66 -2.73 0.30
N VAL A 24 -15.20 -2.71 -0.94
CA VAL A 24 -14.19 -3.65 -1.47
C VAL A 24 -12.90 -2.93 -1.77
N TRP A 25 -11.83 -3.38 -1.11
CA TRP A 25 -10.47 -2.91 -1.34
C TRP A 25 -9.68 -3.99 -2.07
N LEU A 26 -8.95 -3.60 -3.12
CA LEU A 26 -8.10 -4.49 -3.90
C LEU A 26 -6.64 -4.08 -3.74
N SER A 27 -5.80 -5.01 -3.29
CA SER A 27 -4.36 -4.80 -3.19
C SER A 27 -3.59 -5.67 -4.17
N LEU A 28 -2.76 -5.03 -5.00
CA LEU A 28 -1.87 -5.67 -5.96
C LEU A 28 -0.46 -5.81 -5.38
N THR A 29 0.29 -6.76 -5.90
CA THR A 29 1.72 -6.93 -5.61
C THR A 29 2.52 -7.18 -6.87
N ALA A 30 3.72 -6.62 -6.94
CA ALA A 30 4.75 -7.03 -7.90
C ALA A 30 5.64 -8.14 -7.31
N GLY A 31 5.21 -8.80 -6.23
CA GLY A 31 5.97 -9.82 -5.52
C GLY A 31 7.00 -9.24 -4.55
N PRO A 32 7.65 -10.09 -3.73
CA PRO A 32 8.51 -9.64 -2.64
C PRO A 32 9.63 -8.68 -3.06
N SER A 33 10.18 -8.90 -4.25
CA SER A 33 11.25 -8.08 -4.84
C SER A 33 10.75 -7.07 -5.89
N GLY A 34 9.45 -7.03 -6.20
CA GLY A 34 8.87 -6.05 -7.13
C GLY A 34 9.13 -6.34 -8.62
N GLU A 35 9.08 -7.61 -9.03
CA GLU A 35 9.48 -8.07 -10.37
C GLU A 35 8.36 -8.79 -11.14
N LEU A 36 7.23 -9.12 -10.51
CA LEU A 36 6.12 -9.88 -11.15
C LEU A 36 5.20 -9.01 -11.99
N LEU A 37 5.02 -7.75 -11.60
CA LEU A 37 4.19 -6.76 -12.30
C LEU A 37 4.97 -5.45 -12.38
N THR A 38 4.73 -4.69 -13.45
CA THR A 38 5.30 -3.35 -13.63
C THR A 38 4.36 -2.26 -13.09
N PRO A 39 4.84 -1.03 -12.89
CA PRO A 39 3.96 0.10 -12.61
C PRO A 39 2.88 0.31 -13.67
N SER A 40 3.18 0.07 -14.95
CA SER A 40 2.20 0.15 -16.04
C SER A 40 1.13 -0.94 -15.94
N ASP A 41 1.48 -2.14 -15.44
CA ASP A 41 0.48 -3.17 -15.14
C ASP A 41 -0.42 -2.74 -13.98
N PHE A 42 0.13 -2.16 -12.92
CA PHE A 42 -0.64 -1.60 -11.81
C PHE A 42 -1.64 -0.53 -12.27
N GLU A 43 -1.20 0.38 -13.13
CA GLU A 43 -2.04 1.43 -13.69
C GLU A 43 -3.19 0.86 -14.53
N ARG A 44 -2.89 -0.14 -15.38
CA ARG A 44 -3.88 -0.80 -16.23
C ARG A 44 -4.90 -1.61 -15.42
N ILE A 45 -4.44 -2.52 -14.56
CA ILE A 45 -5.30 -3.33 -13.69
C ILE A 45 -6.12 -2.42 -12.75
N GLY A 46 -5.50 -1.36 -12.24
CA GLY A 46 -6.16 -0.36 -11.42
C GLY A 46 -7.32 0.34 -12.15
N ARG A 47 -7.12 0.76 -13.41
CA ARG A 47 -8.21 1.34 -14.22
C ARG A 47 -9.38 0.39 -14.40
N GLU A 48 -9.10 -0.88 -14.67
CA GLU A 48 -10.14 -1.91 -14.84
C GLU A 48 -10.90 -2.11 -13.53
N ALA A 49 -10.19 -2.21 -12.40
CA ALA A 49 -10.79 -2.30 -11.07
C ALA A 49 -11.66 -1.07 -10.72
N VAL A 50 -11.24 0.15 -11.11
CA VAL A 50 -12.08 1.36 -10.99
C VAL A 50 -13.36 1.24 -11.81
N GLY A 51 -13.28 0.75 -13.05
CA GLY A 51 -14.46 0.48 -13.88
C GLY A 51 -15.43 -0.53 -13.28
N LEU A 52 -14.93 -1.47 -12.48
CA LEU A 52 -15.72 -2.46 -11.74
C LEU A 52 -16.24 -1.94 -10.38
N GLY A 53 -15.91 -0.69 -10.02
CA GLY A 53 -16.41 -0.05 -8.80
C GLY A 53 -15.65 -0.45 -7.53
N VAL A 54 -14.33 -0.63 -7.61
CA VAL A 54 -13.47 -0.78 -6.42
C VAL A 54 -13.54 0.50 -5.55
N ASP A 55 -13.59 0.34 -4.22
CA ASP A 55 -13.67 1.47 -3.29
C ASP A 55 -12.27 2.02 -2.92
N ARG A 56 -11.22 1.19 -3.04
CA ARG A 56 -9.83 1.55 -2.76
C ARG A 56 -8.85 0.63 -3.48
N LEU A 57 -7.78 1.21 -4.02
CA LEU A 57 -6.66 0.47 -4.59
C LEU A 57 -5.47 0.48 -3.64
N LEU A 58 -4.74 -0.62 -3.55
CA LEU A 58 -3.57 -0.72 -2.69
C LEU A 58 -2.41 -1.43 -3.38
N ALA A 59 -1.19 -1.10 -2.92
CA ALA A 59 0.02 -1.82 -3.26
C ALA A 59 0.61 -2.43 -1.98
N ASN A 60 0.92 -3.73 -2.01
CA ASN A 60 1.45 -4.41 -0.84
C ASN A 60 2.48 -5.49 -1.12
N CYS A 61 3.23 -5.84 -0.07
CA CYS A 61 4.24 -6.89 -0.09
C CYS A 61 5.29 -6.75 -1.21
N ILE A 62 5.54 -5.53 -1.66
CA ILE A 62 6.71 -5.15 -2.47
C ILE A 62 7.75 -4.58 -1.51
N ALA A 63 9.04 -4.76 -1.79
CA ALA A 63 10.11 -4.12 -1.03
C ALA A 63 9.87 -2.62 -0.89
N ALA A 64 9.93 -2.09 0.35
CA ALA A 64 9.63 -0.69 0.63
C ALA A 64 10.46 0.28 -0.22
N THR A 65 11.73 -0.04 -0.47
CA THR A 65 12.63 0.73 -1.34
C THR A 65 12.24 0.75 -2.81
N ARG A 66 11.39 -0.17 -3.26
CA ARG A 66 10.89 -0.28 -4.63
C ARG A 66 9.42 0.11 -4.79
N MET A 67 8.75 0.48 -3.69
CA MET A 67 7.30 0.65 -3.66
C MET A 67 6.82 1.90 -4.43
N THR A 68 7.58 2.99 -4.39
CA THR A 68 7.17 4.32 -4.87
C THR A 68 6.53 4.34 -6.27
N PRO A 69 7.12 3.74 -7.32
CA PRO A 69 6.53 3.79 -8.67
C PRO A 69 5.16 3.10 -8.77
N PHE A 70 4.90 2.10 -7.94
CA PHE A 70 3.61 1.40 -7.89
C PHE A 70 2.53 2.25 -7.21
N VAL A 71 2.92 3.07 -6.22
CA VAL A 71 2.00 4.02 -5.58
C VAL A 71 1.61 5.12 -6.56
N GLU A 72 2.59 5.68 -7.29
CA GLU A 72 2.35 6.71 -8.31
C GLU A 72 1.38 6.22 -9.39
N ALA A 73 1.57 4.98 -9.87
CA ALA A 73 0.69 4.36 -10.85
C ALA A 73 -0.77 4.32 -10.38
N LEU A 74 -1.02 3.96 -9.11
CA LEU A 74 -2.38 3.88 -8.57
C LEU A 74 -2.95 5.25 -8.17
N ALA A 75 -2.13 6.17 -7.67
CA ALA A 75 -2.57 7.47 -7.14
C ALA A 75 -3.22 8.36 -8.20
N SER A 76 -2.87 8.17 -9.47
CA SER A 76 -3.45 8.90 -10.60
C SER A 76 -4.88 8.49 -10.98
N LEU A 77 -5.43 7.41 -10.38
CA LEU A 77 -6.65 6.76 -10.87
C LEU A 77 -7.96 7.25 -10.22
N GLY A 78 -7.91 8.28 -9.38
CA GLY A 78 -9.09 8.96 -8.85
C GLY A 78 -9.85 8.22 -7.75
N VAL A 79 -9.32 7.09 -7.26
CA VAL A 79 -9.80 6.40 -6.05
C VAL A 79 -8.75 6.47 -4.95
N PRO A 80 -9.13 6.41 -3.66
CA PRO A 80 -8.17 6.42 -2.59
C PRO A 80 -7.14 5.29 -2.72
N VAL A 81 -5.88 5.58 -2.37
CA VAL A 81 -4.77 4.61 -2.44
C VAL A 81 -4.26 4.23 -1.05
N GLY A 82 -3.87 2.97 -0.88
CA GLY A 82 -3.18 2.47 0.30
C GLY A 82 -1.88 1.73 0.00
N VAL A 83 -0.97 1.70 0.96
CA VAL A 83 0.36 1.11 0.83
C VAL A 83 0.76 0.38 2.10
N TYR A 84 1.20 -0.87 1.98
CA TYR A 84 1.83 -1.60 3.08
C TYR A 84 2.91 -2.52 2.54
N ALA A 85 4.12 -1.97 2.46
CA ALA A 85 5.29 -2.63 1.88
C ALA A 85 5.86 -3.72 2.81
N ASN A 86 6.66 -4.61 2.25
CA ASN A 86 7.51 -5.50 3.02
C ASN A 86 8.86 -4.82 3.35
N ALA A 87 9.63 -5.39 4.28
CA ALA A 87 10.91 -4.85 4.74
C ALA A 87 12.08 -5.02 3.74
N GLY A 88 11.84 -5.53 2.54
CA GLY A 88 12.89 -5.82 1.56
C GLY A 88 13.81 -6.96 2.01
N ALA A 89 15.05 -6.95 1.54
CA ALA A 89 16.08 -7.88 2.00
C ALA A 89 16.64 -7.46 3.38
N LYS A 90 17.26 -8.41 4.11
CA LYS A 90 17.77 -8.17 5.47
C LYS A 90 18.88 -7.11 5.52
N ASP A 91 19.67 -7.00 4.45
CA ASP A 91 20.76 -6.03 4.31
C ASP A 91 20.28 -4.59 4.09
N GLU A 92 19.04 -4.41 3.63
CA GLU A 92 18.37 -3.10 3.64
C GLU A 92 18.08 -2.63 5.07
N ARG A 93 18.11 -3.56 6.04
CA ARG A 93 17.93 -3.32 7.48
C ARG A 93 16.63 -2.57 7.81
N LEU A 94 15.55 -2.80 7.06
CA LEU A 94 14.24 -2.15 7.27
C LEU A 94 13.27 -3.01 8.11
N GLY A 95 13.72 -4.14 8.68
CA GLY A 95 12.85 -5.03 9.44
C GLY A 95 13.43 -6.43 9.66
N TRP A 96 12.57 -7.46 9.63
CA TRP A 96 12.91 -8.87 9.87
C TRP A 96 13.46 -9.19 11.26
N GLY A 97 12.94 -8.50 12.28
CA GLY A 97 13.37 -8.66 13.67
C GLY A 97 14.53 -7.76 14.07
N ASP A 98 15.04 -6.93 13.15
CA ASP A 98 15.82 -5.76 13.53
C ASP A 98 14.88 -4.80 14.29
N ALA A 99 15.06 -4.75 15.61
CA ALA A 99 14.29 -3.88 16.50
C ALA A 99 14.99 -2.53 16.72
N ALA A 100 16.04 -2.23 15.96
CA ALA A 100 16.69 -0.95 16.02
C ALA A 100 15.70 0.16 15.65
N GLU A 101 15.70 1.23 16.45
CA GLU A 101 14.90 2.43 16.21
C GLU A 101 15.15 3.00 14.81
N ASP A 102 16.40 2.86 14.32
CA ASP A 102 16.83 3.26 12.98
C ASP A 102 16.06 2.55 11.84
N ALA A 103 15.55 1.33 12.04
CA ALA A 103 14.83 0.57 11.02
C ALA A 103 13.41 1.14 10.84
N ALA A 104 12.75 1.44 11.95
CA ALA A 104 11.44 2.08 11.95
C ALA A 104 11.50 3.49 11.36
N GLU A 105 12.50 4.31 11.73
CA GLU A 105 12.69 5.65 11.17
C GLU A 105 12.89 5.62 9.65
N ARG A 106 13.72 4.69 9.16
CA ARG A 106 13.94 4.53 7.71
C ARG A 106 12.68 4.10 6.97
N TYR A 107 11.88 3.21 7.55
CA TYR A 107 10.58 2.84 6.97
C TYR A 107 9.59 4.02 6.99
N VAL A 108 9.58 4.81 8.06
CA VAL A 108 8.76 6.04 8.14
C VAL A 108 9.15 7.03 7.04
N ALA A 109 10.45 7.24 6.78
CA ALA A 109 10.90 8.13 5.71
C ALA A 109 10.45 7.68 4.31
N LEU A 110 10.35 6.36 4.08
CA LEU A 110 9.75 5.81 2.86
C LEU A 110 8.23 6.07 2.80
N ALA A 111 7.55 5.87 3.93
CA ALA A 111 6.13 6.07 4.06
C ALA A 111 5.69 7.54 3.89
N GLU A 112 6.49 8.50 4.35
CA GLU A 112 6.25 9.93 4.11
C GLU A 112 6.16 10.24 2.61
N ARG A 113 7.06 9.67 1.81
CA ARG A 113 7.00 9.82 0.35
C ARG A 113 5.71 9.25 -0.23
N TRP A 114 5.25 8.09 0.25
CA TRP A 114 3.99 7.52 -0.23
C TRP A 114 2.79 8.40 0.15
N ALA A 115 2.80 9.01 1.33
CA ALA A 115 1.79 9.96 1.75
C ALA A 115 1.76 11.21 0.86
N GLU A 116 2.93 11.76 0.52
CA GLU A 116 3.10 12.91 -0.39
C GLU A 116 2.55 12.62 -1.80
N ILE A 117 2.66 11.37 -2.26
CA ILE A 117 2.13 10.90 -3.56
C ILE A 117 0.59 10.69 -3.51
N GLY A 118 -0.01 10.64 -2.31
CA GLY A 118 -1.45 10.53 -2.13
C GLY A 118 -1.93 9.23 -1.46
N ALA A 119 -1.03 8.43 -0.89
CA ALA A 119 -1.43 7.28 -0.07
C ALA A 119 -2.15 7.77 1.21
N THR A 120 -3.35 7.25 1.43
CA THR A 120 -4.22 7.60 2.58
C THR A 120 -4.33 6.48 3.60
N VAL A 121 -3.89 5.28 3.25
CA VAL A 121 -3.75 4.13 4.15
C VAL A 121 -2.30 3.69 4.10
N ILE A 122 -1.61 3.68 5.23
CA ILE A 122 -0.19 3.31 5.31
C ILE A 122 -0.03 2.26 6.40
N GLY A 123 0.65 1.16 6.08
CA GLY A 123 0.90 0.06 7.01
C GLY A 123 2.20 -0.67 6.70
N GLY A 124 2.29 -1.92 7.14
CA GLY A 124 3.41 -2.82 6.89
C GLY A 124 2.95 -4.23 6.56
N CYS A 125 3.75 -4.93 5.77
CA CYS A 125 3.55 -6.34 5.41
C CYS A 125 4.70 -7.19 5.99
N CYS A 126 5.22 -8.16 5.24
CA CYS A 126 6.26 -9.07 5.72
C CYS A 126 7.51 -8.33 6.21
N GLY A 127 8.02 -8.73 7.38
CA GLY A 127 9.21 -8.15 7.99
C GLY A 127 8.98 -6.83 8.74
N ILE A 128 7.81 -6.20 8.62
CA ILE A 128 7.46 -4.98 9.35
C ILE A 128 6.77 -5.35 10.68
N GLY A 129 7.28 -4.82 11.79
CA GLY A 129 6.85 -5.19 13.14
C GLY A 129 6.08 -4.10 13.90
N PRO A 130 5.60 -4.39 15.13
CA PRO A 130 4.83 -3.42 15.92
C PRO A 130 5.53 -2.07 16.18
N HIS A 131 6.85 -2.06 16.34
CA HIS A 131 7.62 -0.83 16.53
C HIS A 131 7.62 0.08 15.28
N HIS A 132 7.58 -0.49 14.07
CA HIS A 132 7.39 0.26 12.83
C HIS A 132 5.98 0.87 12.79
N ILE A 133 4.96 0.08 13.13
CA ILE A 133 3.58 0.57 13.17
C ILE A 133 3.42 1.70 14.20
N ARG A 134 4.08 1.58 15.35
CA ARG A 134 4.13 2.64 16.36
C ARG A 134 4.74 3.92 15.77
N ALA A 135 5.91 3.84 15.14
CA ALA A 135 6.60 4.98 14.55
C ALA A 135 5.76 5.65 13.43
N LEU A 136 5.15 4.86 12.54
CA LEU A 136 4.19 5.36 11.54
C LEU A 136 3.03 6.10 12.21
N SER A 137 2.46 5.49 13.25
CA SER A 137 1.32 6.04 13.97
C SER A 137 1.67 7.33 14.70
N GLU A 138 2.84 7.42 15.32
CA GLU A 138 3.35 8.66 15.94
C GLU A 138 3.61 9.74 14.87
N ARG A 139 4.19 9.38 13.73
CA ARG A 139 4.47 10.32 12.65
C ARG A 139 3.21 10.90 12.00
N PHE A 140 2.22 10.06 11.69
CA PHE A 140 1.02 10.46 10.94
C PHE A 140 -0.15 10.92 11.82
N ARG A 141 -0.23 10.55 13.10
CA ARG A 141 -1.21 11.15 14.03
C ARG A 141 -0.90 12.61 14.32
N SER A 142 0.37 12.97 14.39
CA SER A 142 0.83 14.35 14.64
C SER A 142 0.42 15.33 13.52
N GLY A 143 0.14 14.83 12.31
CA GLY A 143 -0.37 15.62 11.18
C GLY A 143 -1.90 15.63 11.03
N ALA A 144 -2.64 14.81 11.81
CA ALA A 144 -4.08 14.63 11.65
C ALA A 144 -4.95 15.71 12.29
N SER A 145 -4.36 16.76 12.86
CA SER A 145 -5.13 17.85 13.49
C SER A 145 -5.84 18.79 12.50
N GLY A 146 -5.86 18.49 11.19
CA GLY A 146 -6.41 19.37 10.16
C GLY A 146 -7.42 18.77 9.16
N VAL A 147 -7.69 17.47 9.14
CA VAL A 147 -8.50 16.85 8.06
C VAL A 147 -9.52 15.83 8.57
N LEU A 148 -10.13 16.08 9.74
CA LEU A 148 -11.36 15.40 10.15
C LEU A 148 -12.33 16.44 10.72
N GLY A 149 -12.95 17.19 9.82
CA GLY A 149 -14.00 18.15 10.11
C GLY A 149 -15.15 18.03 9.12
N ALA A 150 -16.20 17.34 9.55
CA ALA A 150 -17.62 17.47 9.16
C ALA A 150 -18.00 17.38 7.67
N GLY A 151 -18.46 16.19 7.27
CA GLY A 151 -19.50 16.04 6.26
C GLY A 151 -20.64 15.22 6.87
N ALA A 152 -21.63 15.93 7.44
CA ALA A 152 -23.00 15.44 7.62
C ALA A 152 -23.84 16.02 6.48
#